data_AF-A0A9D6XM71-F1
#
_entry.id   AF-A0A9D6XM71-F1
#
_cell.length_a   1.000
_cell.length_b   1.000
_cell.length_c   1.000
_cell.angle_alpha   90.00
_cell.angle_beta   90.00
_cell.angle_gamma   90.00
#
_symmetry.space_group_name_H-M   'P 1'
#
loop_
_entity.id
_entity.type
_entity.pdbx_description
1 polymer ?
#
loop_
_entity_poly.entity_id
_entity_poly.type
_entity_poly.pdbx_seq_one_letter_code
_entity_poly.pdbx_strand_id
1 'polypeptide(L)'
;MAREIVFDIETQNTFQEAGARNPQLLKISLVGVWDSETDTYTSFLEDELPKFWPLLEHADRLIGYNSRWFDVPVLANYYPGDLTKIPMLDILEEVERAIGFRVKLDDVARSTLGVGKTGHGLQAVEFWRSGEIEKLRSYCLQDVRVTKEIYEHGLHHGRVYYNDRYGNRQEVPVDFSAKGARAAMNLTIGL
;
A
#
# COMPACT_ATOMS: atom_id res chain seq x y z
N MET A 1 -4.36 -7.63 -19.88
CA MET A 1 -4.02 -6.35 -19.22
C MET A 1 -2.83 -6.60 -18.32
N ALA A 2 -2.07 -5.57 -17.94
CA ALA A 2 -0.97 -5.76 -16.99
C ALA A 2 -1.52 -6.28 -15.66
N ARG A 3 -0.84 -7.23 -15.01
CA ARG A 3 -1.20 -7.71 -13.67
C ARG A 3 -0.64 -6.77 -12.62
N GLU A 4 -1.50 -5.93 -12.09
CA GLU A 4 -1.22 -4.99 -11.01
C GLU A 4 -1.64 -5.58 -9.66
N ILE A 5 -0.81 -5.36 -8.64
CA ILE A 5 -1.09 -5.70 -7.25
C ILE A 5 -1.18 -4.41 -6.44
N VAL A 6 -2.34 -4.15 -5.85
CA VAL A 6 -2.50 -3.09 -4.84
C VAL A 6 -2.29 -3.72 -3.47
N PHE A 7 -1.48 -3.12 -2.61
CA PHE A 7 -1.19 -3.71 -1.30
C PHE A 7 -1.00 -2.66 -0.22
N ASP A 8 -1.10 -3.13 1.02
CA ASP A 8 -0.83 -2.40 2.26
C ASP A 8 -0.34 -3.41 3.31
N ILE A 9 0.45 -2.94 4.29
CA ILE A 9 0.93 -3.77 5.40
C ILE A 9 0.55 -3.20 6.75
N GLU A 10 0.43 -4.10 7.72
CA GLU A 10 0.34 -3.77 9.13
C GLU A 10 1.55 -4.30 9.88
N THR A 11 1.90 -3.63 10.98
CA THR A 11 3.07 -3.99 11.79
C THR A 11 2.71 -4.49 13.17
N GLN A 12 3.60 -5.29 13.78
CA GLN A 12 3.45 -5.82 15.14
C GLN A 12 3.85 -4.78 16.20
N ASN A 13 4.78 -3.89 15.84
CA ASN A 13 5.38 -2.90 16.70
C ASN A 13 5.37 -1.52 16.04
N THR A 14 5.53 -0.50 16.89
CA THR A 14 5.59 0.91 16.48
C THR A 14 7.04 1.39 16.37
N PHE A 15 7.24 2.54 15.70
CA PHE A 15 8.55 3.22 15.70
C PHE A 15 9.03 3.60 17.12
N GLN A 16 8.11 3.90 18.03
CA GLN A 16 8.46 4.24 19.41
C GLN A 16 9.11 3.05 20.11
N GLU A 17 8.59 1.84 19.88
CA GLU A 17 9.15 0.60 20.46
C GLU A 17 10.43 0.16 19.77
N ALA A 18 10.54 0.41 18.46
CA ALA A 18 11.78 0.21 17.71
C ALA A 18 12.89 1.21 18.09
N GLY A 19 12.54 2.33 18.74
CA GLY A 19 13.49 3.36 19.17
C GLY A 19 14.02 4.29 18.07
N ALA A 20 13.59 4.09 16.81
CA ALA A 20 13.95 4.96 15.69
C ALA A 20 12.88 4.94 14.60
N ARG A 21 12.81 6.01 13.81
CA ARG A 21 11.93 6.11 12.63
C ARG A 21 12.56 5.42 11.42
N ASN A 22 12.84 4.13 11.56
CA ASN A 22 13.39 3.27 10.50
C ASN A 22 12.44 2.10 10.25
N PRO A 23 11.76 2.02 9.08
CA PRO A 23 10.79 0.95 8.79
C PRO A 23 11.38 -0.46 8.87
N GLN A 24 12.68 -0.63 8.58
CA GLN A 24 13.33 -1.94 8.69
C GLN A 24 13.39 -2.49 10.13
N LEU A 25 13.10 -1.67 11.14
CA LEU A 25 13.01 -2.12 12.53
C LEU A 25 11.60 -2.62 12.91
N LEU A 26 10.64 -2.55 11.99
CA LEU A 26 9.29 -3.03 12.19
C LEU A 26 9.15 -4.47 11.71
N LYS A 27 8.23 -5.19 12.33
CA LYS A 27 7.84 -6.55 11.95
C LYS A 27 6.45 -6.55 11.35
N ILE A 28 6.23 -7.35 10.32
CA ILE A 28 4.92 -7.47 9.66
C ILE A 28 3.98 -8.28 10.54
N SER A 29 2.78 -7.76 10.80
CA SER A 29 1.68 -8.56 11.37
C SER A 29 0.81 -9.15 10.26
N LEU A 30 0.51 -8.36 9.22
CA LEU A 30 -0.37 -8.75 8.13
C LEU A 30 -0.04 -7.97 6.84
N VAL A 31 -0.23 -8.62 5.70
CA VAL A 31 -0.25 -7.97 4.37
C VAL A 31 -1.63 -8.15 3.77
N GLY A 32 -2.23 -7.07 3.29
CA GLY A 32 -3.44 -7.08 2.49
C GLY A 32 -3.12 -6.84 1.02
N VAL A 33 -3.82 -7.53 0.12
CA VAL A 33 -3.63 -7.38 -1.32
C VAL A 33 -4.96 -7.36 -2.08
N TRP A 34 -4.97 -6.66 -3.20
CA TRP A 34 -5.91 -6.86 -4.30
C TRP A 34 -5.12 -7.21 -5.56
N ASP A 35 -5.57 -8.25 -6.27
CA ASP A 35 -4.96 -8.74 -7.50
C ASP A 35 -5.86 -8.48 -8.70
N SER A 36 -5.38 -7.68 -9.64
CA SER A 36 -6.13 -7.34 -10.87
C SER A 36 -6.37 -8.52 -11.81
N GLU A 37 -5.59 -9.61 -11.73
CA GLU A 37 -5.79 -10.80 -12.57
C GLU A 37 -7.05 -11.57 -12.15
N THR A 38 -7.29 -11.66 -10.85
CA THR A 38 -8.42 -12.41 -10.26
C THR A 38 -9.55 -11.52 -9.77
N ASP A 39 -9.32 -10.21 -9.66
CA ASP A 39 -10.20 -9.23 -9.01
C ASP A 39 -10.59 -9.63 -7.58
N THR A 40 -9.63 -10.15 -6.81
CA THR A 40 -9.85 -10.64 -5.44
C THR A 40 -9.00 -9.92 -4.42
N TYR A 41 -9.58 -9.73 -3.23
CA TYR A 41 -8.85 -9.32 -2.04
C TYR A 41 -8.38 -10.53 -1.26
N THR A 42 -7.13 -10.52 -0.80
CA THR A 42 -6.54 -11.60 0.02
C THR A 42 -5.64 -10.99 1.08
N SER A 43 -5.44 -11.70 2.20
CA SER A 43 -4.51 -11.27 3.24
C SER A 43 -3.62 -12.42 3.70
N PHE A 44 -2.43 -12.08 4.17
CA PHE A 44 -1.42 -13.03 4.62
C PHE A 44 -0.87 -12.57 5.96
N LEU A 45 -0.85 -13.46 6.96
CA LEU A 45 -0.09 -13.23 8.19
C LEU A 45 1.41 -13.38 7.94
N GLU A 46 2.24 -13.00 8.92
CA GLU A 46 3.71 -13.10 8.84
C GLU A 46 4.20 -14.50 8.42
N ASP A 47 3.60 -15.56 8.96
CA ASP A 47 3.93 -16.96 8.66
C ASP A 47 3.40 -17.43 7.29
N GLU A 48 2.51 -16.66 6.67
CA GLU A 48 1.92 -16.93 5.37
C GLU A 48 2.59 -16.17 4.22
N LEU A 49 3.55 -15.29 4.53
CA LEU A 49 4.30 -14.51 3.54
C LEU A 49 4.93 -15.34 2.40
N PRO A 50 5.38 -16.60 2.60
CA PRO A 50 5.81 -17.45 1.48
C PRO A 50 4.76 -17.65 0.39
N LYS A 51 3.46 -17.56 0.71
CA LYS A 51 2.35 -17.63 -0.25
C LYS A 51 2.12 -16.30 -0.98
N PHE A 52 2.57 -15.19 -0.42
CA PHE A 52 2.46 -13.85 -0.99
C PHE A 52 3.53 -13.55 -2.04
N TRP A 53 4.75 -14.07 -1.86
CA TRP A 53 5.88 -13.82 -2.78
C TRP A 53 5.59 -14.14 -4.25
N PRO A 54 4.94 -15.27 -4.59
CA PRO A 54 4.57 -15.54 -5.98
C PRO A 54 3.69 -14.44 -6.58
N LEU A 55 2.79 -13.81 -5.82
CA LEU A 55 1.95 -12.73 -6.35
C LEU A 55 2.80 -11.51 -6.73
N LEU A 56 3.74 -11.11 -5.87
CA LEU A 56 4.67 -10.02 -6.18
C LEU A 56 5.57 -10.33 -7.37
N GLU A 57 6.08 -11.56 -7.42
CA GLU A 57 6.98 -12.01 -8.48
C GLU A 57 6.29 -12.14 -9.84
N HIS A 58 4.96 -12.29 -9.90
CA HIS A 58 4.20 -12.31 -11.15
C HIS A 58 3.52 -10.98 -11.47
N ALA A 59 3.61 -9.99 -10.57
CA ALA A 59 3.10 -8.65 -10.83
C ALA A 59 3.92 -7.93 -11.90
N ASP A 60 3.23 -7.21 -12.78
CA ASP A 60 3.83 -6.22 -13.68
C ASP A 60 4.10 -4.90 -12.94
N ARG A 61 3.26 -4.57 -11.95
CA ARG A 61 3.38 -3.35 -11.15
C ARG A 61 2.79 -3.52 -9.74
N LEU A 62 3.47 -2.96 -8.75
CA LEU A 62 2.94 -2.79 -7.39
C LEU A 62 2.37 -1.40 -7.20
N ILE A 63 1.29 -1.30 -6.44
CA ILE A 63 0.61 -0.04 -6.16
C ILE A 63 0.36 0.04 -4.65
N GLY A 64 0.72 1.16 -4.06
CA GLY A 64 0.53 1.40 -2.63
C GLY A 64 0.44 2.88 -2.30
N TYR A 65 0.30 3.18 -1.02
CA TYR A 65 0.24 4.55 -0.50
C TYR A 65 1.32 4.76 0.55
N ASN A 66 2.35 5.55 0.24
CA ASN A 66 3.58 5.67 1.03
C ASN A 66 4.42 4.38 1.12
N SER A 67 4.12 3.41 0.26
CA SER A 67 4.68 2.07 0.34
C SER A 67 6.13 1.99 -0.11
N ARG A 68 6.64 2.94 -0.91
CA ARG A 68 8.07 2.95 -1.24
C ARG A 68 8.93 3.31 -0.03
N TRP A 69 8.48 4.26 0.78
CA TRP A 69 9.19 4.69 1.97
C TRP A 69 8.92 3.79 3.17
N PHE A 70 7.72 3.24 3.31
CA PHE A 70 7.30 2.46 4.47
C PHE A 70 7.31 0.95 4.19
N ASP A 71 6.31 0.46 3.45
CA ASP A 71 6.00 -0.97 3.32
C ASP A 71 7.13 -1.78 2.69
N VAL A 72 7.69 -1.31 1.58
CA VAL A 72 8.74 -2.01 0.84
C VAL A 72 9.99 -2.24 1.71
N PRO A 73 10.51 -1.24 2.44
CA PRO A 73 11.58 -1.49 3.40
C PRO A 73 11.24 -2.48 4.52
N VAL A 74 10.00 -2.54 5.00
CA VAL A 74 9.60 -3.56 6.00
C VAL A 74 9.57 -4.96 5.36
N LEU A 75 8.94 -5.09 4.18
CA LEU A 75 8.86 -6.33 3.41
C LEU A 75 10.23 -6.88 3.02
N ALA A 76 11.20 -6.00 2.75
CA ALA A 76 12.57 -6.38 2.44
C ALA A 76 13.28 -7.13 3.57
N ASN A 77 12.79 -7.07 4.82
CA ASN A 77 13.30 -7.91 5.91
C ASN A 77 12.95 -9.40 5.73
N TYR A 78 11.93 -9.70 4.92
CA TYR A 78 11.33 -11.02 4.78
C TYR A 78 11.50 -11.60 3.38
N TYR A 79 11.47 -10.74 2.36
CA TYR A 79 11.55 -11.17 0.96
C TYR A 79 13.01 -11.47 0.56
N PRO A 80 13.32 -12.66 0.01
CA PRO A 80 14.69 -13.03 -0.35
C PRO A 80 15.24 -12.31 -1.59
N GLY A 81 14.37 -11.74 -2.42
CA GLY A 81 14.75 -11.01 -3.64
C GLY A 81 14.85 -9.50 -3.43
N ASP A 82 14.89 -8.77 -4.55
CA ASP A 82 14.96 -7.31 -4.55
C ASP A 82 13.63 -6.70 -5.06
N LEU A 83 12.81 -6.24 -4.11
CA LEU A 83 11.52 -5.60 -4.40
C LEU A 83 11.65 -4.32 -5.22
N THR A 84 12.81 -3.65 -5.22
CA THR A 84 13.01 -2.40 -5.96
C THR A 84 13.04 -2.60 -7.47
N LYS A 85 13.19 -3.85 -7.92
CA LYS A 85 13.14 -4.24 -9.34
C LYS A 85 11.72 -4.38 -9.89
N ILE A 86 10.71 -4.44 -9.04
CA ILE A 86 9.32 -4.50 -9.46
C ILE A 86 8.84 -3.06 -9.67
N PRO A 87 8.32 -2.70 -10.86
CA PRO A 87 7.75 -1.36 -11.09
C PRO A 87 6.72 -1.02 -10.02
N MET A 88 6.73 0.22 -9.54
CA MET A 88 5.88 0.62 -8.44
C MET A 88 5.30 2.01 -8.64
N LEU A 89 3.99 2.13 -8.43
CA LEU A 89 3.28 3.40 -8.24
C LEU A 89 3.09 3.62 -6.73
N ASP A 90 3.66 4.70 -6.20
CA ASP A 90 3.34 5.19 -4.86
C ASP A 90 2.46 6.43 -5.00
N ILE A 91 1.19 6.31 -4.61
CA ILE A 91 0.20 7.38 -4.77
C ILE A 91 0.61 8.63 -3.98
N LEU A 92 1.22 8.47 -2.81
CA LEU A 92 1.63 9.61 -2.00
C LEU A 92 2.77 10.37 -2.67
N GLU A 93 3.72 9.67 -3.30
CA GLU A 93 4.82 10.31 -4.03
C GLU A 93 4.29 11.14 -5.20
N GLU A 94 3.32 10.63 -5.96
CA GLU A 94 2.72 11.38 -7.08
C GLU A 94 1.91 12.59 -6.61
N VAL A 95 1.17 12.48 -5.50
CA VAL A 95 0.49 13.61 -4.87
C VAL A 95 1.49 14.65 -4.38
N GLU A 96 2.52 14.23 -3.64
CA GLU A 96 3.58 15.12 -3.12
C GLU A 96 4.34 15.81 -4.25
N ARG A 97 4.61 15.10 -5.36
CA ARG A 97 5.23 15.68 -6.56
C ARG A 97 4.40 16.81 -7.15
N ALA A 98 3.07 16.68 -7.15
CA ALA A 98 2.16 17.67 -7.73
C ALA A 98 1.99 18.93 -6.87
N ILE A 99 1.98 18.80 -5.54
CA ILE A 99 1.63 19.92 -4.63
C ILE A 99 2.75 20.35 -3.67
N GLY A 100 3.85 19.60 -3.59
CA GLY A 100 5.02 19.91 -2.78
C GLY A 100 4.91 19.55 -1.29
N PHE A 101 3.89 18.79 -0.89
CA PHE A 101 3.73 18.29 0.47
C PHE A 101 2.91 17.00 0.52
N ARG A 102 3.02 16.28 1.64
CA ARG A 102 2.39 14.98 1.86
C ARG A 102 0.96 15.14 2.37
N VAL A 103 0.07 14.28 1.90
CA VAL A 103 -1.34 14.20 2.33
C VAL A 103 -1.58 12.80 2.92
N LYS A 104 -2.50 12.67 3.87
CA LYS A 104 -2.87 11.34 4.39
C LYS A 104 -3.79 10.62 3.41
N LEU A 105 -3.69 9.29 3.36
CA LEU A 105 -4.59 8.44 2.56
C LEU A 105 -6.06 8.78 2.80
N ASP A 106 -6.47 8.90 4.07
CA ASP A 106 -7.85 9.20 4.46
C ASP A 106 -8.31 10.59 3.98
N ASP A 107 -7.43 11.59 3.97
CA ASP A 107 -7.78 12.92 3.45
C ASP A 107 -7.99 12.87 1.92
N VAL A 108 -7.13 12.13 1.20
CA VAL A 108 -7.30 11.92 -0.25
C VAL A 108 -8.57 11.12 -0.54
N ALA A 109 -8.81 10.04 0.21
CA ALA A 109 -9.98 9.17 0.07
C ALA A 109 -11.28 9.94 0.26
N ARG A 110 -11.40 10.71 1.35
CA ARG A 110 -12.59 11.50 1.66
C ARG A 110 -12.89 12.51 0.56
N SER A 111 -11.89 13.26 0.13
CA SER A 111 -12.07 14.30 -0.87
C SER A 111 -12.25 13.74 -2.27
N THR A 112 -11.69 12.58 -2.60
CA THR A 112 -11.76 11.99 -3.94
C THR A 112 -13.00 11.11 -4.12
N LEU A 113 -13.25 10.22 -3.17
CA LEU A 113 -14.25 9.16 -3.27
C LEU A 113 -15.51 9.45 -2.44
N GLY A 114 -15.47 10.43 -1.53
CA GLY A 114 -16.54 10.66 -0.56
C GLY A 114 -16.58 9.60 0.55
N VAL A 115 -15.58 8.71 0.60
CA VAL A 115 -15.45 7.63 1.58
C VAL A 115 -14.47 8.08 2.66
N GLY A 116 -14.87 8.04 3.92
CA GLY A 116 -13.98 8.32 5.05
C GLY A 116 -13.67 7.07 5.87
N LYS A 117 -12.45 6.97 6.37
CA LYS A 117 -12.11 5.94 7.37
C LYS A 117 -12.86 6.19 8.67
N THR A 118 -13.25 5.09 9.32
CA THR A 118 -13.73 5.06 10.71
C THR A 118 -12.64 4.68 11.72
N GLY A 119 -11.40 4.40 11.28
CA GLY A 119 -10.30 3.91 12.11
C GLY A 119 -9.00 4.72 11.99
N HIS A 120 -8.16 4.63 13.01
CA HIS A 120 -6.86 5.33 13.13
C HIS A 120 -5.69 4.34 13.04
N GLY A 121 -4.55 4.74 12.46
CA GLY A 121 -3.40 3.84 12.21
C GLY A 121 -2.75 3.18 13.44
N LEU A 122 -3.04 3.64 14.67
CA LEU A 122 -2.57 2.94 15.89
C LEU A 122 -3.42 1.72 16.24
N GLN A 123 -4.61 1.60 15.65
CA GLN A 123 -5.58 0.56 15.97
C GLN A 123 -5.15 -0.83 15.47
N ALA A 124 -4.38 -0.90 14.38
CA ALA A 124 -3.91 -2.17 13.82
C ALA A 124 -2.91 -2.89 14.76
N VAL A 125 -1.97 -2.15 15.35
CA VAL A 125 -1.02 -2.69 16.34
C VAL A 125 -1.76 -3.19 17.59
N GLU A 126 -2.81 -2.49 18.02
CA GLU A 126 -3.65 -2.91 19.14
C GLU A 126 -4.46 -4.18 18.83
N PHE A 127 -5.03 -4.29 17.63
CA PHE A 127 -5.70 -5.52 17.17
C PHE A 127 -4.75 -6.71 17.14
N TRP A 128 -3.52 -6.52 16.65
CA TRP A 128 -2.49 -7.56 16.66
C TRP A 128 -2.19 -8.04 18.08
N ARG A 129 -1.91 -7.11 19.02
CA ARG A 129 -1.61 -7.43 20.42
C ARG A 129 -2.75 -8.14 21.14
N SER A 130 -3.98 -7.79 20.78
CA SER A 130 -5.18 -8.35 21.39
C SER A 130 -5.62 -9.66 20.73
N GLY A 131 -4.91 -10.14 19.70
CA GLY A 131 -5.27 -11.35 18.95
C GLY A 131 -6.52 -11.18 18.08
N GLU A 132 -6.95 -9.95 17.82
CA GLU A 132 -8.16 -9.63 17.05
C GLU A 132 -7.90 -9.66 15.54
N ILE A 133 -7.43 -10.82 15.04
CA ILE A 133 -6.92 -10.99 13.67
C ILE A 133 -7.96 -10.64 12.60
N GLU A 134 -9.24 -10.95 12.80
CA GLU A 134 -10.28 -10.61 11.82
C GLU A 134 -10.53 -9.10 11.71
N LYS A 135 -10.35 -8.36 12.80
CA LYS A 135 -10.41 -6.89 12.77
C LYS A 135 -9.18 -6.32 12.05
N LEU A 136 -8.00 -6.88 12.32
CA LEU A 136 -6.76 -6.52 11.62
C LEU A 136 -6.87 -6.76 10.11
N ARG A 137 -7.37 -7.93 9.70
CA ARG A 137 -7.65 -8.28 8.29
C ARG A 137 -8.61 -7.27 7.66
N SER A 138 -9.74 -7.02 8.30
CA SER A 138 -10.75 -6.09 7.80
C SER A 138 -10.21 -4.67 7.65
N TYR A 139 -9.37 -4.24 8.60
CA TYR A 139 -8.74 -2.93 8.59
C TYR A 139 -7.76 -2.80 7.41
N CYS A 140 -6.81 -3.72 7.27
CA CYS A 140 -5.82 -3.67 6.19
C CYS A 140 -6.47 -3.82 4.79
N LEU A 141 -7.42 -4.75 4.62
CA LEU A 141 -8.13 -4.90 3.34
C LEU A 141 -8.99 -3.68 2.99
N GLN A 142 -9.47 -2.93 3.98
CA GLN A 142 -10.13 -1.65 3.73
C GLN A 142 -9.14 -0.61 3.20
N ASP A 143 -7.93 -0.56 3.72
CA ASP A 143 -6.88 0.35 3.24
C ASP A 143 -6.42 -0.02 1.81
N VAL A 144 -6.31 -1.30 1.49
CA VAL A 144 -6.09 -1.79 0.12
C VAL A 144 -7.21 -1.36 -0.81
N ARG A 145 -8.48 -1.55 -0.40
CA ARG A 145 -9.65 -1.14 -1.21
C ARG A 145 -9.66 0.35 -1.49
N VAL A 146 -9.44 1.17 -0.47
CA VAL A 146 -9.39 2.64 -0.61
C VAL A 146 -8.23 3.04 -1.53
N THR A 147 -7.07 2.40 -1.38
CA THR A 147 -5.90 2.64 -2.25
C THR A 147 -6.21 2.28 -3.71
N LYS A 148 -6.86 1.14 -3.96
CA LYS A 148 -7.31 0.72 -5.29
C LYS A 148 -8.29 1.72 -5.89
N GLU A 149 -9.31 2.14 -5.13
CA GLU A 149 -10.33 3.08 -5.63
C GLU A 149 -9.73 4.46 -5.95
N ILE A 150 -8.78 4.96 -5.16
CA ILE A 150 -8.04 6.19 -5.47
C ILE A 150 -7.20 5.99 -6.74
N TYR A 151 -6.50 4.86 -6.85
CA TYR A 151 -5.73 4.53 -8.03
C TYR A 151 -6.60 4.52 -9.29
N GLU A 152 -7.71 3.79 -9.29
CA GLU A 152 -8.63 3.72 -10.42
C GLU A 152 -9.20 5.11 -10.76
N HIS A 153 -9.60 5.88 -9.75
CA HIS A 153 -10.09 7.24 -9.97
C HIS A 153 -9.04 8.12 -10.64
N GLY A 154 -7.80 8.13 -10.11
CA GLY A 154 -6.71 8.93 -10.65
C GLY A 154 -6.30 8.47 -12.05
N LEU A 155 -6.31 7.17 -12.34
CA LEU A 155 -6.05 6.63 -13.68
C LEU A 155 -7.12 7.08 -14.69
N HIS A 156 -8.40 7.03 -14.31
CA HIS A 156 -9.50 7.38 -15.20
C HIS A 156 -9.66 8.89 -15.41
N HIS A 157 -9.36 9.70 -14.40
CA HIS A 157 -9.66 11.15 -14.42
C HIS A 157 -8.42 12.03 -14.52
N GLY A 158 -7.21 11.49 -14.33
CA GLY A 158 -5.95 12.26 -14.31
C GLY A 158 -5.81 13.20 -13.10
N ARG A 159 -6.60 12.97 -12.05
CA ARG A 159 -6.64 13.83 -10.86
C ARG A 159 -7.18 13.10 -9.64
N VAL A 160 -6.78 13.56 -8.46
CA VAL A 160 -7.36 13.22 -7.15
C VAL A 160 -7.60 14.51 -6.37
N TYR A 161 -8.14 14.41 -5.16
CA TYR A 161 -8.50 15.58 -4.36
C TYR A 161 -8.07 15.42 -2.91
N TYR A 162 -7.86 16.53 -2.22
CA TYR A 162 -7.72 16.60 -0.75
C TYR A 162 -8.43 17.85 -0.23
N ASN A 163 -8.63 17.96 1.09
CA ASN A 163 -9.12 19.19 1.70
C ASN A 163 -7.95 19.98 2.29
N ASP A 164 -7.87 21.27 1.99
CA ASP A 164 -6.89 22.16 2.61
C ASP A 164 -7.20 22.41 4.10
N ARG A 165 -6.32 23.16 4.76
CA ARG A 165 -6.47 23.51 6.19
C ARG A 165 -7.74 24.31 6.52
N TYR A 166 -8.42 24.86 5.50
CA TYR A 166 -9.66 25.60 5.63
C TYR A 166 -10.89 24.76 5.25
N GLY A 167 -10.68 23.49 4.90
CA GLY A 167 -11.74 22.57 4.48
C GLY A 167 -12.15 22.71 3.02
N ASN A 168 -11.44 23.52 2.21
CA ASN A 168 -11.76 23.61 0.79
C ASN A 168 -11.18 22.41 0.05
N ARG A 169 -11.99 21.82 -0.83
CA ARG A 169 -11.56 20.73 -1.71
C ARG A 169 -10.63 21.28 -2.79
N GLN A 170 -9.40 20.79 -2.79
CA GLN A 170 -8.36 21.13 -3.76
C GLN A 170 -8.14 19.95 -4.70
N GLU A 171 -7.93 20.27 -5.98
CA GLU A 171 -7.61 19.29 -7.02
C GLU A 171 -6.09 19.06 -7.09
N VAL A 172 -5.70 17.81 -7.31
CA VAL A 172 -4.31 17.39 -7.50
C VAL A 172 -4.21 16.66 -8.83
N PRO A 173 -3.55 17.23 -9.85
CA PRO A 173 -3.30 16.50 -11.10
C PRO A 173 -2.34 15.34 -10.83
N VAL A 174 -2.64 14.15 -11.36
CA VAL A 174 -1.82 12.94 -11.21
C VAL A 174 -1.70 12.18 -12.52
N ASP A 175 -0.61 11.42 -12.66
CA ASP A 175 -0.41 10.48 -13.77
C ASP A 175 -0.09 9.09 -13.21
N PHE A 176 -1.12 8.25 -13.14
CA PHE A 176 -1.02 6.88 -12.63
C PHE A 176 -0.80 5.83 -13.73
N SER A 177 -0.53 6.26 -14.97
CA SER A 177 -0.23 5.33 -16.06
C SER A 177 1.05 4.53 -15.80
N ALA A 178 1.14 3.31 -16.35
CA ALA A 178 2.32 2.48 -16.20
C ALA A 178 3.51 3.07 -16.98
N LYS A 179 4.61 3.36 -16.28
CA LYS A 179 5.83 3.95 -16.86
C LYS A 179 6.88 2.87 -17.05
N GLY A 180 6.88 2.22 -18.22
CA GLY A 180 7.92 1.26 -18.64
C GLY A 180 7.54 -0.22 -18.48
N ALA A 181 8.27 -1.08 -19.21
CA ALA A 181 8.15 -2.53 -19.13
C ALA A 181 9.06 -3.11 -18.03
N ARG A 182 8.60 -4.18 -17.38
CA ARG A 182 9.35 -4.88 -16.34
C ARG A 182 10.68 -5.43 -16.89
N ALA A 183 11.77 -5.24 -16.13
CA ALA A 183 13.04 -5.93 -16.39
C ALA A 183 12.89 -7.41 -15.97
N ALA A 184 13.48 -8.33 -16.75
CA ALA A 184 13.44 -9.76 -16.44
C ALA A 184 13.97 -10.01 -15.01
N MET A 185 13.13 -10.59 -14.15
CA MET A 185 13.52 -10.98 -12.80
C MET A 185 13.86 -12.47 -12.79
N ASN A 186 14.97 -12.82 -12.13
CA ASN A 186 15.21 -14.20 -11.74
C ASN A 186 14.25 -14.50 -10.59
N LEU A 187 13.25 -15.33 -10.85
CA LEU A 187 12.33 -15.82 -9.83
C LEU A 187 13.15 -16.49 -8.73
N THR A 188 12.97 -16.06 -7.49
CA THR A 188 13.70 -16.62 -6.34
C THR A 188 13.23 -18.04 -6.00
N ILE A 189 12.09 -18.44 -6.57
CA ILE A 189 11.52 -19.77 -6.42
C ILE A 189 12.03 -20.65 -7.57
N GLY A 190 12.95 -21.57 -7.23
CA GLY A 190 13.19 -22.73 -8.08
C GLY A 190 11.92 -23.56 -8.16
N LEU A 191 11.50 -23.89 -9.38
CA LEU A 191 10.45 -24.89 -9.65
C LEU A 191 10.66 -26.17 -8.85
#